data_AF-A0A8S3ERN6-F1
#
_entry.id   AF-A0A8S3ERN6-F1
#
_cell.length_a   1.000
_cell.length_b   1.000
_cell.length_c   1.000
_cell.angle_alpha   90.00
_cell.angle_beta   90.00
_cell.angle_gamma   90.00
#
_symmetry.space_group_name_H-M   'P 1'
#
loop_
_entity.id
_entity.type
_entity.pdbx_description
1 polymer ?
#
loop_
_entity_poly.entity_id
_entity_poly.type
_entity_poly.pdbx_seq_one_letter_code
_entity_poly.pdbx_strand_id
1 'polypeptide(L)'
;SSYWECTECHSYNPSARRACKACRRLRQDLLDQCLKDSKPESASVEPKPTRIATNHIESNYSSATTTTKPTPNWYCVICSHHNCNNDSAPTCAGCGSIFMTNIEYLNFVHEQEKQLLRYQEDSKAFREDLRQQATAAYYKNSDEFECIICYEFIGKNKGVLFHHCLHPMCKRCVLQMIEASTEPLLRCPHDNCITIIGERELRGIVKDMKRDQKIVDRLNEIGVRWAESRHKTFHCITPDCNQWWFIEQLQGNNIVYCDGCKHWICMTCVAVHEGQN
;
A
#
# COMPACT_ATOMS: atom_id res chain seq x y z
N SER A 1 11.14 25.95 -56.20
CA SER A 1 10.30 25.53 -55.06
C SER A 1 10.60 26.42 -53.87
N SER A 2 9.62 27.15 -53.35
CA SER A 2 9.82 28.01 -52.18
C SER A 2 9.82 27.18 -50.88
N TYR A 3 10.55 27.67 -49.88
CA TYR A 3 10.63 27.11 -48.53
C TYR A 3 10.31 28.20 -47.51
N TRP A 4 9.82 27.81 -46.33
CA TRP A 4 9.66 28.69 -45.17
C TRP A 4 10.46 28.15 -43.99
N GLU A 5 10.97 29.06 -43.16
CA GLU A 5 11.71 28.72 -41.95
C GLU A 5 10.78 28.77 -40.74
N CYS A 6 10.85 27.74 -39.88
CA CYS A 6 10.08 27.72 -38.64
C CYS A 6 10.69 28.71 -37.64
N THR A 7 9.90 29.67 -37.18
CA THR A 7 10.32 30.72 -36.23
C THR A 7 10.76 30.21 -34.85
N GLU A 8 10.49 28.94 -34.54
CA GLU A 8 10.71 28.35 -33.21
C GLU A 8 11.87 27.36 -33.15
N CYS A 9 12.10 26.62 -34.24
CA CYS A 9 13.16 25.62 -34.31
C CYS A 9 14.09 25.81 -35.51
N HIS A 10 13.91 26.89 -36.26
CA HIS A 10 14.72 27.29 -37.41
C HIS A 10 14.85 26.25 -38.54
N SER A 11 14.00 25.21 -38.53
CA SER A 11 14.00 24.22 -39.60
C SER A 11 13.36 24.76 -40.87
N TYR A 12 13.99 24.48 -42.01
CA TYR A 12 13.45 24.78 -43.34
C TYR A 12 12.41 23.74 -43.76
N ASN A 13 11.24 24.22 -44.16
CA ASN A 13 10.09 23.41 -44.52
C ASN A 13 9.61 23.81 -45.93
N PRO A 14 9.20 22.86 -46.79
CA PRO A 14 8.61 23.19 -48.09
C PRO A 14 7.38 24.09 -47.94
N SER A 15 7.18 25.08 -48.81
CA SER A 15 6.02 26.00 -48.77
C SER A 15 4.65 25.31 -48.81
N ALA A 16 4.57 24.10 -49.37
CA ALA A 16 3.33 23.32 -49.37
C ALA A 16 2.95 22.77 -47.97
N ARG A 17 3.90 22.70 -47.02
CA ARG A 17 3.63 22.24 -45.65
C ARG A 17 3.11 23.39 -44.79
N ARG A 18 1.96 23.15 -44.16
CA ARG A 18 1.31 24.06 -43.20
C ARG A 18 1.90 23.99 -41.79
N ALA A 19 2.63 22.92 -41.46
CA ALA A 19 3.27 22.73 -40.15
C ALA A 19 4.73 22.28 -40.29
N CYS A 20 5.55 22.72 -39.33
CA CYS A 20 6.95 22.37 -39.21
C CYS A 20 7.13 20.86 -39.04
N LYS A 21 8.04 20.26 -39.82
CA LYS A 21 8.32 18.82 -39.74
C LYS A 21 8.97 18.42 -38.41
N ALA A 22 9.80 19.28 -37.84
CA ALA A 22 10.56 19.00 -36.61
C ALA A 22 9.70 19.14 -35.36
N CYS A 23 9.06 20.30 -35.16
CA CYS A 23 8.34 20.61 -33.92
C CYS A 23 6.81 20.57 -34.06
N ARG A 24 6.27 20.24 -35.25
CA ARG A 24 4.83 20.12 -35.55
C ARG A 24 4.00 21.40 -35.38
N ARG A 25 4.61 22.55 -35.08
CA ARG A 25 3.92 23.85 -35.02
C ARG A 25 3.46 24.33 -36.39
N LEU A 26 2.31 24.99 -36.44
CA LEU A 26 1.77 25.60 -37.65
C LEU A 26 2.66 26.78 -38.10
N ARG A 27 2.64 27.04 -39.41
CA ARG A 27 3.29 28.20 -40.01
C ARG A 27 2.65 29.49 -39.47
N GLN A 28 3.49 30.50 -39.22
CA GLN A 28 3.07 31.71 -38.50
C GLN A 28 1.97 32.49 -39.24
N ASP A 29 2.02 32.57 -40.57
CA ASP A 29 1.00 33.24 -41.40
C ASP A 29 -0.39 32.61 -41.24
N LEU A 30 -0.46 31.29 -41.14
CA LEU A 30 -1.70 30.56 -40.86
C LEU A 30 -2.18 30.76 -39.42
N LEU A 31 -1.25 30.85 -38.47
CA LEU A 31 -1.58 31.15 -37.07
C LEU A 31 -2.19 32.56 -36.94
N ASP A 32 -1.59 33.54 -37.60
CA ASP A 32 -2.05 34.93 -37.62
C ASP A 32 -3.41 35.06 -38.32
N GLN A 33 -3.68 34.24 -39.34
CA GLN A 33 -4.98 34.18 -40.01
C GLN A 33 -6.05 33.57 -39.10
N CYS A 34 -5.76 32.45 -38.42
CA CYS A 34 -6.66 31.86 -37.42
C CYS A 34 -6.98 32.85 -36.28
N LEU A 35 -6.01 33.65 -35.84
CA LEU A 35 -6.20 34.69 -34.81
C LEU A 35 -7.07 35.86 -35.27
N LYS A 36 -7.06 36.17 -36.58
CA LYS A 36 -7.96 37.17 -37.18
C LYS A 36 -9.38 36.63 -37.31
N ASP A 37 -9.53 35.36 -37.67
CA ASP A 37 -10.83 34.70 -37.82
C ASP A 37 -11.51 34.39 -36.47
N SER A 38 -10.76 34.44 -35.37
CA SER A 38 -11.25 34.17 -34.00
C SER A 38 -11.52 35.43 -33.16
N LYS A 39 -11.44 36.64 -33.73
CA LYS A 39 -11.98 37.83 -33.06
C LYS A 39 -13.51 37.85 -33.19
N PRO A 40 -14.28 37.72 -32.09
CA PRO A 40 -15.73 37.82 -32.15
C PRO A 40 -16.15 39.27 -32.42
N GLU A 41 -17.10 39.48 -33.33
CA GLU A 41 -17.99 40.65 -33.23
C GLU A 41 -18.67 40.58 -31.86
N SER A 42 -18.57 41.68 -31.11
CA SER A 42 -19.01 41.81 -29.73
C SER A 42 -20.49 41.46 -29.56
N ALA A 43 -20.79 40.34 -28.90
CA ALA A 43 -22.07 40.09 -28.28
C ALA A 43 -21.84 39.45 -26.90
N SER A 44 -22.02 40.27 -25.87
CA SER A 44 -21.96 39.89 -24.46
C SER A 44 -23.11 38.93 -24.11
N VAL A 45 -22.83 37.67 -23.82
CA VAL A 45 -23.74 36.79 -23.06
C VAL A 45 -22.91 35.93 -22.11
N GLU A 46 -23.18 36.06 -20.82
CA GLU A 46 -22.58 35.27 -19.72
C GLU A 46 -22.91 33.77 -19.83
N PRO A 47 -22.04 32.87 -19.32
CA PRO A 47 -22.28 31.43 -19.41
C PRO A 47 -23.19 30.95 -18.27
N LYS A 48 -24.33 30.33 -18.61
CA LYS A 48 -25.11 29.49 -17.68
C LYS A 48 -24.70 28.02 -17.84
N PRO A 49 -24.58 27.25 -16.73
CA PRO A 49 -24.14 25.86 -16.79
C PRO A 49 -25.33 24.95 -17.11
N THR A 50 -25.25 24.22 -18.22
CA THR A 50 -26.28 23.23 -18.58
C THR A 50 -25.75 21.82 -18.32
N ARG A 51 -26.38 21.14 -17.36
CA ARG A 51 -26.29 19.69 -17.13
C ARG A 51 -26.59 18.93 -18.43
N ILE A 52 -25.71 18.01 -18.82
CA ILE A 52 -25.98 17.08 -19.92
C ILE A 52 -26.77 15.90 -19.35
N ALA A 53 -28.03 15.80 -19.77
CA ALA A 53 -28.89 14.64 -19.54
C ALA A 53 -28.47 13.49 -20.46
N THR A 54 -28.32 12.30 -19.89
CA THR A 54 -28.18 11.03 -20.59
C THR A 54 -29.51 10.63 -21.22
N ASN A 55 -29.63 10.74 -22.55
CA ASN A 55 -30.75 10.14 -23.28
C ASN A 55 -30.27 8.94 -24.08
N HIS A 56 -30.89 7.80 -23.78
CA HIS A 56 -30.95 6.62 -24.63
C HIS A 56 -31.38 6.99 -26.05
N ILE A 57 -30.72 6.42 -27.07
CA ILE A 57 -31.20 6.45 -28.44
C ILE A 57 -31.53 5.02 -28.84
N GLU A 58 -32.83 4.73 -28.89
CA GLU A 58 -33.40 3.52 -29.48
C GLU A 58 -33.23 3.54 -31.01
N SER A 59 -32.92 2.37 -31.53
CA SER A 59 -32.83 2.06 -32.96
C SER A 59 -34.22 2.02 -33.61
N ASN A 60 -34.49 2.89 -34.57
CA ASN A 60 -35.60 2.73 -35.52
C ASN A 60 -35.13 2.88 -36.96
N TYR A 61 -35.18 1.76 -37.68
CA TYR A 61 -35.09 1.67 -39.14
C TYR A 61 -36.42 2.16 -39.75
N SER A 62 -36.37 3.15 -40.63
CA SER A 62 -37.40 3.36 -41.64
C SER A 62 -36.81 4.07 -42.86
N SER A 63 -37.00 3.43 -44.01
CA SER A 63 -36.57 3.87 -45.32
C SER A 63 -37.40 5.07 -45.78
N ALA A 64 -36.74 6.18 -46.10
CA ALA A 64 -37.31 7.20 -46.98
C ALA A 64 -36.19 7.93 -47.75
N THR A 65 -36.26 7.81 -49.07
CA THR A 65 -35.34 8.36 -50.07
C THR A 65 -35.47 9.88 -50.13
N THR A 66 -34.45 10.62 -49.71
CA THR A 66 -34.16 11.97 -50.21
C THR A 66 -32.65 12.19 -50.25
N THR A 67 -32.15 12.54 -51.43
CA THR A 67 -30.76 12.84 -51.74
C THR A 67 -30.30 14.14 -51.08
N THR A 68 -29.64 14.02 -49.93
CA THR A 68 -28.60 14.96 -49.48
C THR A 68 -27.46 14.15 -48.88
N LYS A 69 -26.24 14.29 -49.42
CA LYS A 69 -25.05 13.61 -48.90
C LYS A 69 -24.87 14.00 -47.42
N PRO A 70 -24.74 13.05 -46.48
CA PRO A 70 -24.48 13.40 -45.10
C PRO A 70 -23.06 13.99 -45.04
N THR A 71 -22.95 15.29 -44.80
CA THR A 71 -21.67 15.93 -44.45
C THR A 71 -21.18 15.31 -43.15
N PRO A 72 -20.04 14.60 -43.16
CA PRO A 72 -19.66 13.87 -41.98
C PRO A 72 -18.93 14.80 -41.01
N ASN A 73 -19.49 14.91 -39.82
CA ASN A 73 -19.11 15.85 -38.77
C ASN A 73 -17.86 15.32 -38.02
N TRP A 74 -16.68 15.37 -38.66
CA TRP A 74 -15.42 14.90 -38.07
C TRP A 74 -14.69 16.00 -37.29
N TYR A 75 -14.03 15.64 -36.18
CA TYR A 75 -13.13 16.51 -35.43
C TYR A 75 -11.76 15.84 -35.21
N CYS A 76 -10.68 16.62 -35.30
CA CYS A 76 -9.31 16.14 -35.10
C CYS A 76 -8.89 16.31 -33.63
N VAL A 77 -8.64 15.23 -32.88
CA VAL A 77 -8.25 15.30 -31.44
C VAL A 77 -6.92 15.99 -31.17
N ILE A 78 -6.03 16.09 -32.17
CA ILE A 78 -4.73 16.78 -32.04
C ILE A 78 -4.87 18.29 -32.32
N CYS A 79 -5.77 18.68 -33.21
CA CYS A 79 -5.82 20.02 -33.79
C CYS A 79 -7.14 20.76 -33.53
N SER A 80 -8.13 20.09 -32.93
CA SER A 80 -9.45 20.59 -32.54
C SER A 80 -10.27 21.25 -33.66
N HIS A 81 -9.85 21.10 -34.92
CA HIS A 81 -10.54 21.65 -36.08
C HIS A 81 -11.49 20.62 -36.68
N HIS A 82 -12.67 21.11 -37.10
CA HIS A 82 -13.64 20.33 -37.85
C HIS A 82 -13.15 20.08 -39.29
N ASN A 83 -13.49 18.91 -39.82
CA ASN A 83 -13.44 18.59 -41.25
C ASN A 83 -12.05 18.71 -41.93
N CYS A 84 -10.96 18.45 -41.20
CA CYS A 84 -9.59 18.41 -41.73
C CYS A 84 -9.26 17.09 -42.43
N ASN A 85 -10.12 16.62 -43.34
CA ASN A 85 -9.96 15.34 -44.03
C ASN A 85 -8.91 15.42 -45.14
N ASN A 86 -8.14 14.34 -45.31
CA ASN A 86 -7.36 14.10 -46.51
C ASN A 86 -8.12 13.09 -47.38
N ASP A 87 -8.61 13.51 -48.55
CA ASP A 87 -9.45 12.68 -49.43
C ASP A 87 -8.74 11.41 -49.91
N SER A 88 -7.41 11.34 -49.77
CA SER A 88 -6.57 10.24 -50.25
C SER A 88 -6.14 9.23 -49.17
N ALA A 89 -6.35 9.52 -47.87
CA ALA A 89 -5.89 8.67 -46.77
C ALA A 89 -6.63 8.98 -45.45
N PRO A 90 -6.80 8.02 -44.52
CA PRO A 90 -7.43 8.25 -43.23
C PRO A 90 -6.47 8.98 -42.28
N THR A 91 -6.03 10.19 -42.65
CA THR A 91 -5.12 11.03 -41.86
C THR A 91 -5.56 12.48 -41.88
N CYS A 92 -5.39 13.19 -40.75
CA CYS A 92 -5.67 14.63 -40.70
C CYS A 92 -4.77 15.38 -41.68
N ALA A 93 -5.35 16.17 -42.59
CA ALA A 93 -4.60 16.94 -43.57
C ALA A 93 -3.67 18.01 -42.95
N GLY A 94 -3.96 18.41 -41.70
CA GLY A 94 -3.15 19.38 -40.94
C GLY A 94 -1.94 18.77 -40.25
N CYS A 95 -2.14 17.75 -39.40
CA CYS A 95 -1.08 17.19 -38.56
C CYS A 95 -0.55 15.82 -39.03
N GLY A 96 -1.23 15.17 -39.97
CA GLY A 96 -0.85 13.87 -40.53
C GLY A 96 -1.06 12.67 -39.60
N SER A 97 -1.76 12.85 -38.48
CA SER A 97 -2.13 11.74 -37.59
C SER A 97 -3.19 10.86 -38.25
N ILE A 98 -3.04 9.54 -38.15
CA ILE A 98 -4.06 8.56 -38.55
C ILE A 98 -5.34 8.88 -37.78
N PHE A 99 -6.48 8.94 -38.49
CA PHE A 99 -7.77 9.16 -37.86
C PHE A 99 -8.12 7.96 -37.01
N MET A 100 -8.31 8.22 -35.73
CA MET A 100 -9.11 7.39 -34.85
C MET A 100 -10.52 8.00 -34.94
N THR A 101 -11.54 7.21 -35.27
CA THR A 101 -12.93 7.68 -35.18
C THR A 101 -13.22 8.17 -33.76
N ASN A 102 -14.18 9.08 -33.58
CA ASN A 102 -14.55 9.57 -32.24
C ASN A 102 -14.84 8.41 -31.28
N ILE A 103 -15.43 7.32 -31.79
CA ILE A 103 -15.70 6.09 -31.04
C ILE A 103 -14.40 5.40 -30.63
N GLU A 104 -13.45 5.22 -31.55
CA GLU A 104 -12.17 4.57 -31.25
C GLU A 104 -11.29 5.41 -30.30
N TYR A 105 -11.32 6.75 -30.40
CA TYR A 105 -10.63 7.63 -29.45
C TYR A 105 -11.25 7.55 -28.05
N LEU A 106 -12.58 7.60 -27.96
CA LEU A 106 -13.29 7.43 -26.68
C LEU A 106 -13.01 6.04 -26.08
N ASN A 107 -12.96 4.98 -26.90
CA ASN A 107 -12.58 3.65 -26.45
C ASN A 107 -11.13 3.61 -25.93
N PHE A 108 -10.19 4.27 -26.60
CA PHE A 108 -8.80 4.36 -26.14
C PHE A 108 -8.69 5.08 -24.79
N VAL A 109 -9.34 6.24 -24.63
CA VAL A 109 -9.33 7.00 -23.37
C VAL A 109 -9.99 6.19 -22.25
N HIS A 110 -11.15 5.57 -22.52
CA HIS A 110 -11.85 4.72 -21.55
C HIS A 110 -11.00 3.52 -21.11
N GLU A 111 -10.24 2.92 -22.02
CA GLU A 111 -9.32 1.84 -21.68
C GLU A 111 -8.15 2.33 -20.83
N GLN A 112 -7.57 3.49 -21.15
CA GLN A 112 -6.51 4.09 -20.31
C GLN A 112 -7.01 4.42 -18.90
N GLU A 113 -8.22 4.96 -18.76
CA GLU A 113 -8.84 5.23 -17.46
C GLU A 113 -9.05 3.93 -16.66
N LYS A 114 -9.53 2.85 -17.32
CA LYS A 114 -9.64 1.53 -16.68
C LYS A 114 -8.29 0.99 -16.20
N GLN A 115 -7.24 1.13 -16.99
CA GLN A 115 -5.88 0.70 -16.62
C GLN A 115 -5.38 1.48 -15.40
N LEU A 116 -5.61 2.80 -15.36
CA LEU A 116 -5.25 3.64 -14.23
C LEU A 116 -6.02 3.24 -12.95
N LEU A 117 -7.32 2.95 -13.08
CA LEU A 117 -8.15 2.50 -11.97
C LEU A 117 -7.65 1.16 -11.41
N ARG A 118 -7.35 0.18 -12.28
CA ARG A 118 -6.77 -1.12 -11.86
C ARG A 118 -5.45 -0.92 -11.10
N TYR A 119 -4.54 -0.10 -11.62
CA TYR A 119 -3.29 0.20 -10.95
C TYR A 119 -3.50 0.85 -9.56
N GLN A 120 -4.47 1.75 -9.44
CA GLN A 120 -4.80 2.36 -8.16
C GLN A 120 -5.39 1.35 -7.16
N GLU A 121 -6.23 0.44 -7.62
CA GLU A 121 -6.80 -0.65 -6.81
C GLU A 121 -5.71 -1.61 -6.35
N ASP A 122 -4.84 -2.07 -7.25
CA ASP A 122 -3.71 -2.93 -6.92
C ASP A 122 -2.75 -2.26 -5.93
N SER A 123 -2.46 -0.98 -6.13
CA SER A 123 -1.64 -0.19 -5.20
C SER A 123 -2.29 -0.01 -3.82
N LYS A 124 -3.61 0.15 -3.77
CA LYS A 124 -4.35 0.18 -2.49
C LYS A 124 -4.32 -1.18 -1.81
N ALA A 125 -4.58 -2.26 -2.55
CA ALA A 125 -4.56 -3.63 -2.03
C ALA A 125 -3.17 -4.00 -1.47
N PHE A 126 -2.11 -3.68 -2.20
CA PHE A 126 -0.73 -3.90 -1.76
C PHE A 126 -0.39 -3.14 -0.48
N ARG A 127 -0.78 -1.86 -0.37
CA ARG A 127 -0.56 -1.08 0.85
C ARG A 127 -1.33 -1.63 2.05
N GLU A 128 -2.55 -2.10 1.83
CA GLU A 128 -3.36 -2.70 2.89
C GLU A 128 -2.77 -4.03 3.37
N ASP A 129 -2.27 -4.88 2.46
CA ASP A 129 -1.56 -6.12 2.83
C ASP A 129 -0.31 -5.83 3.67
N LEU A 130 0.53 -4.87 3.26
CA LEU A 130 1.69 -4.44 4.07
C LEU A 130 1.28 -3.97 5.46
N ARG A 131 0.17 -3.23 5.57
CA ARG A 131 -0.35 -2.76 6.86
C ARG A 131 -0.84 -3.92 7.72
N GLN A 132 -1.52 -4.90 7.12
CA GLN A 132 -1.98 -6.10 7.83
C GLN A 132 -0.80 -6.94 8.32
N GLN A 133 0.24 -7.11 7.53
CA GLN A 133 1.44 -7.84 7.94
C GLN A 133 2.23 -7.10 9.03
N ALA A 134 2.35 -5.76 8.93
CA ALA A 134 2.99 -4.95 9.97
C ALA A 134 2.20 -4.94 11.30
N THR A 135 0.89 -5.15 11.24
CA THR A 135 0.02 -5.24 12.41
C THR A 135 -0.28 -6.68 12.84
N ALA A 136 0.25 -7.68 12.13
CA ALA A 136 0.21 -9.05 12.60
C ALA A 136 1.04 -9.20 13.89
N ALA A 137 0.86 -10.33 14.58
CA ALA A 137 1.74 -10.65 15.70
C ALA A 137 3.13 -11.10 15.23
N TYR A 138 3.21 -11.72 14.07
CA TYR A 138 4.42 -12.23 13.42
C TYR A 138 4.12 -12.42 11.92
N TYR A 139 5.15 -12.57 11.09
CA TYR A 139 4.98 -12.81 9.66
C TYR A 139 4.77 -14.30 9.34
N LYS A 140 3.99 -14.60 8.31
CA LYS A 140 3.79 -15.96 7.80
C LYS A 140 4.85 -16.29 6.75
N ASN A 141 5.23 -17.57 6.65
CA ASN A 141 6.18 -18.02 5.63
C ASN A 141 5.52 -18.16 4.25
N SER A 142 6.07 -17.45 3.27
CA SER A 142 5.63 -17.51 1.87
C SER A 142 6.05 -18.81 1.17
N ASP A 143 7.14 -19.41 1.63
CA ASP A 143 7.72 -20.65 1.11
C ASP A 143 7.87 -21.70 2.21
N GLU A 144 7.99 -22.95 1.78
CA GLU A 144 8.22 -24.07 2.69
C GLU A 144 9.65 -24.03 3.21
N PHE A 145 9.86 -24.44 4.46
CA PHE A 145 11.18 -24.46 5.08
C PHE A 145 11.32 -25.64 6.05
N GLU A 146 12.56 -26.02 6.36
CA GLU A 146 12.87 -27.00 7.39
C GLU A 146 13.11 -26.29 8.73
N CYS A 147 12.39 -26.69 9.78
CA CYS A 147 12.53 -26.07 11.10
C CYS A 147 13.87 -26.44 11.75
N ILE A 148 14.67 -25.46 12.16
CA ILE A 148 16.00 -25.69 12.75
C ILE A 148 16.01 -26.49 14.08
N ILE A 149 14.88 -26.55 14.78
CA ILE A 149 14.77 -27.27 16.06
C ILE A 149 14.38 -28.74 15.84
N CYS A 150 13.34 -28.98 15.04
CA CYS A 150 12.76 -30.32 14.90
C CYS A 150 13.03 -30.98 13.54
N TYR A 151 13.68 -30.28 12.61
CA TYR A 151 13.98 -30.72 11.24
C TYR A 151 12.75 -31.18 10.44
N GLU A 152 11.56 -30.70 10.81
CA GLU A 152 10.33 -30.97 10.07
C GLU A 152 10.14 -29.93 8.97
N PHE A 153 9.66 -30.38 7.80
CA PHE A 153 9.23 -29.50 6.72
C PHE A 153 7.91 -28.81 7.06
N ILE A 154 7.95 -27.49 7.07
CA ILE A 154 6.82 -26.61 7.37
C ILE A 154 6.31 -26.00 6.09
N GLY A 155 5.09 -26.39 5.72
CA GLY A 155 4.42 -25.89 4.53
C GLY A 155 4.15 -24.38 4.57
N LYS A 156 3.80 -23.80 3.42
CA LYS A 156 3.46 -22.38 3.26
C LYS A 156 2.41 -21.94 4.28
N ASN A 157 2.61 -20.77 4.88
CA ASN A 157 1.77 -20.15 5.88
C ASN A 157 1.56 -20.93 7.21
N LYS A 158 2.32 -22.00 7.46
CA LYS A 158 2.20 -22.81 8.69
C LYS A 158 3.25 -22.48 9.77
N GLY A 159 4.35 -21.84 9.40
CA GLY A 159 5.40 -21.39 10.31
C GLY A 159 5.25 -19.94 10.74
N VAL A 160 6.28 -19.45 11.42
CA VAL A 160 6.40 -18.05 11.86
C VAL A 160 7.75 -17.48 11.45
N LEU A 161 7.77 -16.18 11.13
CA LEU A 161 8.98 -15.36 11.06
C LEU A 161 8.80 -14.16 11.98
N PHE A 162 9.80 -13.92 12.84
CA PHE A 162 9.75 -12.85 13.82
C PHE A 162 10.11 -11.49 13.22
N HIS A 163 9.49 -10.42 13.71
CA HIS A 163 9.63 -9.06 13.18
C HIS A 163 11.07 -8.55 13.15
N HIS A 164 11.90 -8.99 14.09
CA HIS A 164 13.25 -8.45 14.27
C HIS A 164 14.37 -9.28 13.62
N CYS A 165 14.13 -10.53 13.24
CA CYS A 165 15.18 -11.38 12.66
C CYS A 165 14.75 -12.21 11.44
N LEU A 166 13.44 -12.33 11.18
CA LEU A 166 12.89 -13.09 10.05
C LEU A 166 13.39 -14.54 9.93
N HIS A 167 13.91 -15.15 10.99
CA HIS A 167 14.29 -16.56 10.96
C HIS A 167 13.04 -17.44 11.07
N PRO A 168 12.84 -18.39 10.14
CA PRO A 168 11.63 -19.20 10.10
C PRO A 168 11.67 -20.31 11.16
N MET A 169 10.56 -20.51 11.86
CA MET A 169 10.43 -21.57 12.88
C MET A 169 9.01 -22.14 12.90
N CYS A 170 8.86 -23.41 13.27
CA CYS A 170 7.53 -24.00 13.41
C CYS A 170 6.87 -23.54 14.73
N LYS A 171 5.55 -23.31 14.70
CA LYS A 171 4.79 -22.85 15.88
C LYS A 171 4.96 -23.78 17.09
N ARG A 172 5.04 -25.10 16.84
CA ARG A 172 5.19 -26.13 17.88
C ARG A 172 6.48 -25.97 18.67
N CYS A 173 7.61 -25.73 18.01
CA CYS A 173 8.88 -25.54 18.68
C CYS A 173 8.91 -24.24 19.49
N VAL A 174 8.28 -23.16 19.00
CA VAL A 174 8.15 -21.92 19.79
C VAL A 174 7.37 -22.16 21.07
N LEU A 175 6.27 -22.92 21.00
CA LEU A 175 5.48 -23.27 22.19
C LEU A 175 6.27 -24.09 23.20
N GLN A 176 7.05 -25.07 22.73
CA GLN A 176 7.93 -25.86 23.59
C GLN A 176 9.01 -25.00 24.25
N MET A 177 9.55 -24.00 23.54
CA MET A 177 10.46 -23.03 24.13
C MET A 177 9.78 -22.23 25.26
N ILE A 178 8.53 -21.79 25.08
CA ILE A 178 7.78 -21.10 26.15
C ILE A 178 7.60 -22.02 27.36
N GLU A 179 7.18 -23.27 27.14
CA GLU A 179 6.96 -24.24 28.20
C GLU A 179 8.24 -24.58 28.98
N ALA A 180 9.37 -24.73 28.29
CA ALA A 180 10.64 -25.15 28.89
C ALA A 180 11.52 -24.01 29.43
N SER A 181 11.30 -22.76 29.00
CA SER A 181 12.19 -21.65 29.33
C SER A 181 12.10 -21.28 30.80
N THR A 182 13.24 -21.25 31.49
CA THR A 182 13.40 -20.66 32.83
C THR A 182 13.78 -19.17 32.78
N GLU A 183 14.23 -18.72 31.62
CA GLU A 183 14.73 -17.37 31.38
C GLU A 183 13.58 -16.34 31.27
N PRO A 184 13.80 -15.09 31.72
CA PRO A 184 12.84 -13.99 31.54
C PRO A 184 12.72 -13.55 30.08
N LEU A 185 13.62 -14.00 29.21
CA LEU A 185 13.73 -13.58 27.81
C LEU A 185 13.86 -14.81 26.91
N LEU A 186 12.97 -14.93 25.93
CA LEU A 186 13.10 -15.94 24.88
C LEU A 186 13.91 -15.38 23.73
N ARG A 187 15.09 -15.96 23.48
CA ARG A 187 15.95 -15.61 22.34
C ARG A 187 15.60 -16.46 21.13
N CYS A 188 15.84 -15.91 19.95
CA CYS A 188 15.77 -16.67 18.70
C CYS A 188 16.82 -17.81 18.75
N PRO A 189 16.44 -19.06 18.45
CA PRO A 189 17.34 -20.21 18.55
C PRO A 189 18.24 -20.37 17.32
N HIS A 190 18.10 -19.51 16.30
CA HIS A 190 18.96 -19.55 15.11
C HIS A 190 20.40 -19.20 15.50
N ASP A 191 21.35 -19.92 14.92
CA ASP A 191 22.78 -19.70 15.13
C ASP A 191 23.15 -18.22 14.92
N ASN A 192 23.96 -17.69 15.83
CA ASN A 192 24.43 -16.30 15.85
C ASN A 192 23.34 -15.21 15.91
N CYS A 193 22.08 -15.57 16.16
CA CYS A 193 21.00 -14.60 16.35
C CYS A 193 20.91 -14.17 17.82
N ILE A 194 21.07 -12.87 18.09
CA ILE A 194 20.96 -12.30 19.45
C ILE A 194 19.57 -11.71 19.75
N THR A 195 18.65 -11.80 18.78
CA THR A 195 17.34 -11.18 18.86
C THR A 195 16.46 -11.85 19.91
N ILE A 196 15.82 -11.02 20.75
CA ILE A 196 14.78 -11.44 21.69
C ILE A 196 13.45 -11.48 20.95
N ILE A 197 12.71 -12.56 21.10
CA ILE A 197 11.37 -12.73 20.54
C ILE A 197 10.39 -11.88 21.37
N GLY A 198 9.61 -11.03 20.71
CA GLY A 198 8.69 -10.13 21.37
C GLY A 198 7.48 -10.84 21.96
N GLU A 199 6.97 -10.33 23.09
CA GLU A 199 5.78 -10.87 23.78
C GLU A 199 4.55 -10.91 22.86
N ARG A 200 4.34 -9.87 22.05
CA ARG A 200 3.25 -9.83 21.05
C ARG A 200 3.33 -11.02 20.09
N GLU A 201 4.52 -11.37 19.65
CA GLU A 201 4.77 -12.47 18.71
C GLU A 201 4.43 -13.81 19.36
N LEU A 202 4.92 -14.02 20.59
CA LEU A 202 4.65 -15.23 21.39
C LEU A 202 3.15 -15.38 21.68
N ARG A 203 2.48 -14.30 22.11
CA ARG A 203 1.02 -14.31 22.38
C ARG A 203 0.22 -14.61 21.12
N GLY A 204 0.64 -14.08 19.97
CA GLY A 204 0.04 -14.42 18.67
C GLY A 204 0.13 -15.90 18.36
N ILE A 205 1.28 -16.52 18.61
CA ILE A 205 1.50 -17.96 18.37
C ILE A 205 0.63 -18.81 19.29
N VAL A 206 0.59 -18.49 20.59
CA VAL A 206 -0.24 -19.20 21.58
C VAL A 206 -1.72 -19.13 21.19
N LYS A 207 -2.20 -17.94 20.78
CA LYS A 207 -3.57 -17.74 20.31
C LYS A 207 -3.88 -18.58 19.07
N ASP A 208 -2.99 -18.55 18.08
CA ASP A 208 -3.19 -19.27 16.82
C ASP A 208 -3.22 -20.80 16.99
N MET A 209 -2.44 -21.31 17.94
CA MET A 209 -2.39 -22.75 18.22
C MET A 209 -3.48 -23.23 19.20
N LYS A 210 -4.36 -22.31 19.67
CA LYS A 210 -5.45 -22.60 20.64
C LYS A 210 -5.01 -23.44 21.83
N ARG A 211 -3.83 -23.14 22.39
CA ARG A 211 -3.26 -23.94 23.48
C ARG A 211 -3.88 -23.61 24.83
N ASP A 212 -3.80 -24.59 25.73
CA ASP A 212 -4.40 -24.55 27.06
C ASP A 212 -3.80 -23.45 27.96
N GLN A 213 -4.55 -23.12 29.01
CA GLN A 213 -4.26 -22.06 29.99
C GLN A 213 -2.83 -22.13 30.54
N LYS A 214 -2.28 -23.33 30.72
CA LYS A 214 -0.91 -23.54 31.23
C LYS A 214 0.17 -22.80 30.43
N ILE A 215 0.09 -22.76 29.11
CA ILE A 215 1.10 -22.05 28.29
C ILE A 215 0.91 -20.54 28.42
N VAL A 216 -0.35 -20.09 28.50
CA VAL A 216 -0.68 -18.68 28.70
C VAL A 216 -0.13 -18.21 30.05
N ASP A 217 -0.33 -18.99 31.10
CA ASP A 217 0.19 -18.69 32.45
C ASP A 217 1.72 -18.63 32.43
N ARG A 218 2.37 -19.61 31.78
CA ARG A 218 3.83 -19.60 31.63
C ARG A 218 4.34 -18.38 30.88
N LEU A 219 3.65 -17.95 29.82
CA LEU A 219 4.01 -16.75 29.07
C LEU A 219 3.82 -15.48 29.91
N ASN A 220 2.78 -15.43 30.75
CA ASN A 220 2.58 -14.33 31.70
C ASN A 220 3.69 -14.28 32.75
N GLU A 221 4.12 -15.42 33.31
CA GLU A 221 5.25 -15.50 34.23
C GLU A 221 6.54 -14.96 33.60
N ILE A 222 6.84 -15.36 32.36
CA ILE A 222 7.99 -14.83 31.61
C ILE A 222 7.88 -13.31 31.44
N GLY A 223 6.69 -12.80 31.10
CA GLY A 223 6.43 -11.37 30.94
C GLY A 223 6.64 -10.57 32.24
N VAL A 224 6.18 -11.10 33.38
CA VAL A 224 6.43 -10.48 34.70
C VAL A 224 7.93 -10.41 34.98
N ARG A 225 8.63 -11.55 34.85
CA ARG A 225 10.09 -11.60 35.09
C ARG A 225 10.87 -10.68 34.15
N TRP A 226 10.39 -10.50 32.92
CA TRP A 226 10.98 -9.56 31.98
C TRP A 226 10.85 -8.12 32.46
N ALA A 227 9.65 -7.72 32.90
CA ALA A 227 9.40 -6.39 33.44
C ALA A 227 10.26 -6.14 34.69
N GLU A 228 10.33 -7.11 35.60
CA GLU A 228 11.18 -7.06 36.79
C GLU A 228 12.66 -6.85 36.46
N SER A 229 13.18 -7.61 35.48
CA SER A 229 14.56 -7.50 35.02
C SER A 229 14.87 -6.13 34.42
N ARG A 230 13.95 -5.51 33.68
CA ARG A 230 14.17 -4.19 33.07
C ARG A 230 14.07 -3.03 34.04
N HIS A 231 13.10 -3.08 34.96
CA HIS A 231 12.79 -1.96 35.83
C HIS A 231 13.43 -2.08 37.21
N LYS A 232 14.22 -3.14 37.46
CA LYS A 232 14.73 -3.51 38.79
C LYS A 232 13.60 -3.45 39.82
N THR A 233 12.46 -4.03 39.45
CA THR A 233 11.30 -4.13 40.33
C THR A 233 11.21 -5.53 40.88
N PHE A 234 10.61 -5.67 42.05
CA PHE A 234 10.34 -6.94 42.70
C PHE A 234 8.83 -7.06 42.95
N HIS A 235 8.20 -8.12 42.48
CA HIS A 235 6.81 -8.42 42.75
C HIS A 235 6.65 -9.34 43.97
N CYS A 236 5.54 -9.19 44.69
CA CYS A 236 5.19 -10.05 45.81
C CYS A 236 5.08 -11.52 45.35
N ILE A 237 5.81 -12.42 46.00
CA ILE A 237 5.80 -13.85 45.66
C ILE A 237 4.58 -14.60 46.22
N THR A 238 3.79 -13.96 47.08
CA THR A 238 2.58 -14.57 47.64
C THR A 238 1.55 -14.76 46.52
N PRO A 239 0.94 -15.97 46.38
CA PRO A 239 -0.11 -16.20 45.40
C PRO A 239 -1.20 -15.13 45.45
N ASP A 240 -1.67 -14.71 44.28
CA ASP A 240 -2.73 -13.72 44.09
C ASP A 240 -2.46 -12.30 44.64
N CYS A 241 -1.22 -11.99 45.07
CA CYS A 241 -0.85 -10.66 45.53
C CYS A 241 -0.18 -9.84 44.43
N ASN A 242 -0.73 -8.68 44.07
CA ASN A 242 -0.23 -7.85 42.97
C ASN A 242 0.67 -6.67 43.39
N GLN A 243 1.25 -6.73 44.59
CA GLN A 243 2.12 -5.65 45.10
C GLN A 243 3.51 -5.75 44.49
N TRP A 244 4.14 -4.60 44.27
CA TRP A 244 5.49 -4.51 43.69
C TRP A 244 6.26 -3.31 44.23
N TRP A 245 7.58 -3.38 44.19
CA TRP A 245 8.50 -2.35 44.69
C TRP A 245 9.63 -2.10 43.71
N PHE A 246 10.17 -0.88 43.69
CA PHE A 246 11.44 -0.58 43.04
C PHE A 246 12.59 -0.94 43.98
N ILE A 247 13.50 -1.82 43.55
CA ILE A 247 14.64 -2.28 44.37
C ILE A 247 15.52 -1.10 44.81
N GLU A 248 15.67 -0.09 43.96
CA GLU A 248 16.46 1.12 44.26
C GLU A 248 15.89 1.94 45.43
N GLN A 249 14.58 1.86 45.67
CA GLN A 249 13.91 2.59 46.76
C GLN A 249 14.02 1.89 48.11
N LEU A 250 14.48 0.63 48.14
CA LEU A 250 14.54 -0.19 49.34
C LEU A 250 15.84 0.00 50.14
N GLN A 251 16.72 0.93 49.73
CA GLN A 251 17.93 1.35 50.47
C GLN A 251 18.83 0.20 50.96
N GLY A 252 18.87 -0.92 50.24
CA GLY A 252 19.66 -2.11 50.61
C GLY A 252 18.99 -3.04 51.61
N ASN A 253 17.74 -2.78 52.01
CA ASN A 253 16.96 -3.73 52.79
C ASN A 253 16.50 -4.87 51.88
N ASN A 254 16.89 -6.09 52.21
CA ASN A 254 16.49 -7.30 51.48
C ASN A 254 15.14 -7.86 51.95
N ILE A 255 14.57 -7.29 53.01
CA ILE A 255 13.30 -7.71 53.61
C ILE A 255 12.27 -6.60 53.38
N VAL A 256 11.12 -6.98 52.83
CA VAL A 256 10.02 -6.07 52.50
C VAL A 256 8.74 -6.58 53.16
N TYR A 257 7.99 -5.68 53.79
CA TYR A 257 6.65 -5.96 54.26
C TYR A 257 5.64 -5.67 53.14
N CYS A 258 4.85 -6.68 52.77
CA CYS A 258 3.83 -6.51 51.76
C CYS A 258 2.50 -6.01 52.35
N ASP A 259 2.12 -4.78 52.05
CA ASP A 259 0.83 -4.21 52.50
C ASP A 259 -0.41 -4.88 51.89
N GLY A 260 -0.26 -5.60 50.77
CA GLY A 260 -1.35 -6.36 50.15
C GLY A 260 -1.68 -7.64 50.92
N CYS A 261 -0.75 -8.61 50.91
CA CYS A 261 -0.95 -9.91 51.55
C CYS A 261 -0.57 -9.97 53.04
N LYS A 262 0.02 -8.91 53.61
CA LYS A 262 0.47 -8.81 55.01
C LYS A 262 1.58 -9.81 55.41
N HIS A 263 2.39 -10.23 54.46
CA HIS A 263 3.54 -11.10 54.69
C HIS A 263 4.87 -10.35 54.57
N TRP A 264 5.88 -10.82 55.31
CA TRP A 264 7.28 -10.40 55.14
C TRP A 264 7.97 -11.26 54.08
N ILE A 265 8.67 -10.61 53.16
CA ILE A 265 9.27 -11.24 51.99
C ILE A 265 10.75 -10.92 51.97
N CYS A 266 11.59 -11.94 51.87
CA CYS A 266 13.01 -11.76 51.61
C CYS A 266 13.27 -11.82 50.10
N MET A 267 13.70 -10.70 49.53
CA MET A 267 13.99 -10.59 48.10
C MET A 267 15.20 -11.41 47.67
N THR A 268 16.17 -11.63 48.56
CA THR A 268 17.36 -12.45 48.28
C THR A 268 17.02 -13.94 48.25
N CYS A 269 16.21 -14.40 49.20
CA CYS A 269 15.78 -15.79 49.27
C CYS A 269 14.62 -16.10 48.31
N VAL A 270 13.90 -15.08 47.85
CA VAL A 270 12.65 -15.22 47.10
C VAL A 270 11.65 -16.07 47.90
N ALA A 271 11.53 -15.78 49.20
CA ALA A 271 10.72 -16.56 50.14
C ALA A 271 9.93 -15.67 51.12
N VAL A 272 8.75 -16.16 51.52
CA VAL A 272 7.93 -15.56 52.58
C VAL A 272 8.44 -16.09 53.91
N HIS A 273 8.78 -15.18 54.82
CA HIS A 273 9.21 -15.54 56.17
C HIS A 273 8.11 -15.18 57.16
N GLU A 274 7.42 -16.20 57.66
CA GLU A 274 6.51 -16.06 58.80
C GLU A 274 7.33 -16.06 60.10
N GLY A 275 7.94 -14.92 60.43
CA GLY A 275 8.48 -14.68 61.77
C GLY A 275 9.83 -15.33 62.09
N GLN A 276 10.81 -15.25 61.20
CA GLN A 276 12.22 -15.39 61.62
C GLN A 276 12.97 -14.09 61.30
N ASN A 277 13.30 -13.37 62.37
CA ASN A 277 14.18 -12.20 62.40
C ASN A 277 15.64 -12.61 62.16
#